data_AF-A0A538GEK3-F1
#
_entry.id   AF-A0A538GEK3-F1
#
_cell.length_a   1.000
_cell.length_b   1.000
_cell.length_c   1.000
_cell.angle_alpha   90.00
_cell.angle_beta   90.00
_cell.angle_gamma   90.00
#
_symmetry.space_group_name_H-M   'P 1'
#
loop_
_entity.id
_entity.type
_entity.pdbx_description
1 polymer ?
#
loop_
_entity_poly.entity_id
_entity_poly.type
_entity_poly.pdbx_seq_one_letter_code
_entity_poly.pdbx_strand_id
1 'polypeptide(L)'
;MPPGIDLSTIDPVPPRTLGPLRVAHAALSRRRKRTELVVAACAELGLELDVIENVRHDEVGPRLAEADIVVDQLNSGWYGLFAIEAMAYGKPVAGYIHEQAAARTAEAFGVDLPIVRTTKESLTEDLRALAASDDERLARGAAGRAYVERVHDADTMADRLLAIYSQL
;
A
#
# COMPACT_ATOMS: atom_id res chain seq x y z
N MET A 1 -10.42 4.88 15.54
CA MET A 1 -8.98 4.62 15.43
C MET A 1 -8.74 3.74 14.20
N PRO A 2 -7.78 4.06 13.32
CA PRO A 2 -7.36 3.15 12.26
C PRO A 2 -6.82 1.83 12.85
N PRO A 3 -6.68 0.74 12.09
CA PRO A 3 -6.00 -0.46 12.59
C PRO A 3 -4.49 -0.20 12.76
N GLY A 4 -3.88 -0.80 13.79
CA GLY A 4 -2.43 -0.77 14.01
C GLY A 4 -1.75 -2.08 13.62
N ILE A 5 -0.46 -2.05 13.31
CA ILE A 5 0.40 -3.20 13.05
C ILE A 5 1.68 -3.13 13.90
N ASP A 6 2.25 -4.30 14.20
CA ASP A 6 3.53 -4.41 14.90
C ASP A 6 4.70 -4.26 13.92
N LEU A 7 5.36 -3.10 13.95
CA LEU A 7 6.48 -2.80 13.08
C LEU A 7 7.80 -3.45 13.51
N SER A 8 7.89 -3.99 14.73
CA SER A 8 9.12 -4.65 15.20
C SER A 8 9.47 -5.91 14.41
N THR A 9 8.50 -6.43 13.65
CA THR A 9 8.62 -7.62 12.81
C THR A 9 8.78 -7.31 11.31
N ILE A 10 8.83 -6.02 10.93
CA ILE A 10 8.83 -5.59 9.52
C ILE A 10 10.03 -4.68 9.24
N ASP A 11 11.06 -5.28 8.63
CA ASP A 11 12.16 -4.54 8.03
C ASP A 11 11.75 -4.01 6.64
N PRO A 12 11.92 -2.71 6.37
CA PRO A 12 11.56 -2.14 5.07
C PRO A 12 12.52 -2.65 4.00
N VAL A 13 11.97 -3.05 2.86
CA VAL A 13 12.73 -3.49 1.69
C VAL A 13 12.36 -2.54 0.56
N PRO A 14 13.17 -1.52 0.23
CA PRO A 14 12.82 -0.58 -0.84
C PRO A 14 12.60 -1.29 -2.20
N PRO A 15 11.82 -0.68 -3.12
CA PRO A 15 11.69 -1.18 -4.49
C PRO A 15 13.04 -1.28 -5.20
N ARG A 16 13.16 -2.22 -6.14
CA ARG A 16 14.34 -2.40 -6.97
C ARG A 16 14.47 -1.27 -8.01
N THR A 17 15.71 -0.99 -8.37
CA THR A 17 16.12 -0.03 -9.41
C THR A 17 16.59 -0.71 -10.70
N LEU A 18 16.72 -2.04 -10.69
CA LEU A 18 17.21 -2.83 -11.82
C LEU A 18 16.40 -4.12 -11.98
N GLY A 19 16.24 -4.56 -13.23
CA GLY A 19 15.54 -5.79 -13.60
C GLY A 19 14.04 -5.59 -13.85
N PRO A 20 13.31 -6.68 -14.20
CA PRO A 20 11.88 -6.60 -14.43
C PRO A 20 11.16 -6.25 -13.12
N LEU A 21 10.38 -5.18 -13.14
CA LEU A 21 9.61 -4.75 -11.98
C LEU A 21 8.45 -5.71 -11.71
N ARG A 22 8.18 -5.94 -10.43
CA ARG A 22 7.14 -6.83 -9.93
C ARG A 22 6.04 -6.03 -9.25
N VAL A 23 4.82 -6.24 -9.71
CA VAL A 23 3.60 -5.73 -9.09
C VAL A 23 3.01 -6.81 -8.20
N ALA A 24 2.66 -6.48 -6.95
CA ALA A 24 1.89 -7.37 -6.09
C ALA A 24 0.44 -6.90 -5.95
N HIS A 25 -0.51 -7.84 -5.96
CA HIS A 25 -1.93 -7.56 -5.81
C HIS A 25 -2.63 -8.67 -5.00
N ALA A 26 -3.26 -8.31 -3.89
CA ALA A 26 -4.02 -9.26 -3.07
C ALA A 26 -5.47 -9.43 -3.58
N ALA A 27 -5.86 -10.68 -3.87
CA ALA A 27 -7.11 -10.98 -4.56
C ALA A 27 -7.98 -12.06 -3.89
N LEU A 28 -8.32 -11.90 -2.59
CA LEU A 28 -9.23 -12.82 -1.87
C LEU A 28 -10.54 -13.14 -2.62
N SER A 29 -11.00 -12.22 -3.48
CA SER A 29 -11.99 -12.51 -4.51
C SER A 29 -11.65 -11.73 -5.77
N ARG A 30 -11.10 -12.40 -6.78
CA ARG A 30 -10.71 -11.79 -8.07
C ARG A 30 -11.77 -10.87 -8.65
N ARG A 31 -13.01 -11.35 -8.72
CA ARG A 31 -14.15 -10.59 -9.24
C ARG A 31 -14.37 -9.30 -8.47
N ARG A 32 -14.31 -9.36 -7.12
CA ARG A 32 -14.52 -8.20 -6.26
C ARG A 32 -13.35 -7.22 -6.37
N LYS A 33 -12.12 -7.73 -6.44
CA LYS A 33 -10.88 -6.93 -6.50
C LYS A 33 -10.56 -6.45 -7.92
N ARG A 34 -11.31 -6.92 -8.93
CA ARG A 34 -11.14 -6.61 -10.35
C ARG A 34 -9.72 -6.94 -10.83
N THR A 35 -9.21 -8.07 -10.35
CA THR A 35 -7.84 -8.53 -10.61
C THR A 35 -7.50 -8.59 -12.10
N GLU A 36 -8.48 -8.90 -12.96
CA GLU A 36 -8.28 -8.90 -14.43
C GLU A 36 -7.83 -7.55 -15.00
N LEU A 37 -8.19 -6.42 -14.37
CA LEU A 37 -7.69 -5.11 -14.79
C LEU A 37 -6.20 -4.96 -14.47
N VAL A 38 -5.77 -5.47 -13.31
CA VAL A 38 -4.36 -5.46 -12.91
C VAL A 38 -3.54 -6.39 -13.79
N VAL A 39 -4.07 -7.58 -14.10
CA VAL A 39 -3.48 -8.53 -15.05
C VAL A 39 -3.28 -7.88 -16.42
N ALA A 40 -4.32 -7.24 -16.96
CA ALA A 40 -4.26 -6.57 -18.25
C ALA A 40 -3.23 -5.43 -18.27
N ALA A 41 -3.23 -4.57 -17.25
CA ALA A 41 -2.29 -3.46 -17.15
C ALA A 41 -0.83 -3.94 -17.03
N CYS A 42 -0.56 -4.96 -16.22
CA CYS A 42 0.79 -5.51 -16.09
C CYS A 42 1.26 -6.16 -17.39
N ALA A 43 0.38 -6.89 -18.08
CA ALA A 43 0.70 -7.49 -19.38
C ALA A 43 1.00 -6.45 -20.46
N GLU A 44 0.24 -5.35 -20.51
CA GLU A 44 0.48 -4.23 -21.43
C GLU A 44 1.84 -3.58 -21.21
N LEU A 45 2.24 -3.43 -19.93
CA LEU A 45 3.47 -2.74 -19.54
C LEU A 45 4.69 -3.64 -19.46
N GLY A 46 4.54 -4.96 -19.65
CA GLY A 46 5.62 -5.93 -19.49
C GLY A 46 6.11 -6.08 -18.04
N LEU A 47 5.22 -5.83 -17.06
CA LEU A 47 5.52 -5.97 -15.64
C LEU A 47 5.25 -7.41 -15.17
N GLU A 48 6.09 -7.91 -14.28
CA GLU A 48 5.78 -9.16 -13.57
C GLU A 48 4.62 -8.90 -12.61
N LEU A 49 3.68 -9.84 -12.53
CA LEU A 49 2.54 -9.76 -11.62
C LEU A 49 2.53 -10.94 -10.65
N ASP A 50 2.52 -10.62 -9.37
CA ASP A 50 2.23 -11.54 -8.29
C ASP A 50 0.79 -11.31 -7.77
N VAL A 51 -0.10 -12.26 -8.07
CA VAL A 51 -1.45 -12.29 -7.52
C VAL A 51 -1.44 -13.13 -6.24
N ILE A 52 -1.58 -12.46 -5.09
CA ILE A 52 -1.53 -13.08 -3.77
C ILE A 52 -2.93 -13.54 -3.36
N GLU A 53 -3.13 -14.87 -3.35
CA GLU A 53 -4.42 -15.50 -3.11
C GLU A 53 -4.30 -16.75 -2.25
N ASN A 54 -5.23 -16.91 -1.31
CA ASN A 54 -5.35 -18.11 -0.47
C ASN A 54 -4.03 -18.54 0.22
N VAL A 55 -3.16 -17.56 0.48
CA VAL A 55 -1.92 -17.77 1.23
C VAL A 55 -2.17 -17.51 2.71
N ARG A 56 -1.30 -18.08 3.54
CA ARG A 56 -1.27 -17.74 4.96
C ARG A 56 -0.69 -16.33 5.13
N HIS A 57 -1.03 -15.68 6.24
CA HIS A 57 -0.60 -14.31 6.50
C HIS A 57 0.94 -14.17 6.58
N ASP A 58 1.62 -15.17 7.15
CA ASP A 58 3.09 -15.23 7.24
C ASP A 58 3.79 -15.32 5.87
N GLU A 59 3.05 -15.67 4.81
CA GLU A 59 3.55 -15.67 3.44
C GLU A 59 3.37 -14.32 2.73
N VAL A 60 2.53 -13.41 3.25
CA VAL A 60 2.26 -12.12 2.60
C VAL A 60 3.50 -11.21 2.66
N GLY A 61 4.15 -11.13 3.82
CA GLY A 61 5.33 -10.29 4.04
C GLY A 61 6.47 -10.57 3.05
N PRO A 62 6.94 -11.83 2.91
CA PRO A 62 7.96 -12.19 1.92
C PRO A 62 7.58 -11.81 0.48
N ARG A 63 6.30 -11.90 0.11
CA ARG A 63 5.84 -11.52 -1.24
C ARG A 63 5.78 -10.01 -1.42
N LEU A 64 5.41 -9.27 -0.38
CA LEU A 64 5.51 -7.82 -0.36
C LEU A 64 6.98 -7.38 -0.47
N ALA A 65 7.92 -8.02 0.24
CA ALA A 65 9.34 -7.68 0.17
C ALA A 65 9.91 -7.77 -1.26
N GLU A 66 9.44 -8.74 -2.06
CA GLU A 66 9.82 -8.91 -3.47
C GLU A 66 9.11 -7.97 -4.46
N ALA A 67 8.08 -7.24 -4.02
CA ALA A 67 7.32 -6.34 -4.87
C ALA A 67 8.03 -4.98 -5.04
N ASP A 68 7.85 -4.34 -6.19
CA ASP A 68 8.32 -2.97 -6.44
C ASP A 68 7.18 -1.96 -6.44
N ILE A 69 5.98 -2.43 -6.78
CA ILE A 69 4.73 -1.66 -6.76
C ILE A 69 3.64 -2.57 -6.20
N VAL A 70 2.73 -2.00 -5.41
CA VAL A 70 1.56 -2.73 -4.91
C VAL A 70 0.29 -2.08 -5.45
N VAL A 71 -0.59 -2.89 -6.02
CA VAL A 71 -1.94 -2.46 -6.40
C VAL A 71 -2.93 -3.01 -5.38
N ASP A 72 -3.51 -2.13 -4.57
CA ASP A 72 -4.59 -2.49 -3.64
C ASP A 72 -5.97 -2.33 -4.31
N GLN A 73 -7.01 -2.00 -3.55
CA GLN A 73 -8.40 -2.11 -4.01
C GLN A 73 -8.76 -0.94 -4.93
N LEU A 74 -9.37 -1.26 -6.07
CA LEU A 74 -9.85 -0.27 -7.05
C LEU A 74 -11.34 0.08 -6.91
N ASN A 75 -11.98 -0.33 -5.80
CA ASN A 75 -13.44 -0.19 -5.62
C ASN A 75 -13.92 0.07 -4.20
N SER A 76 -13.07 -0.04 -3.17
CA SER A 76 -13.47 0.15 -1.77
C SER A 76 -13.56 1.63 -1.40
N GLY A 77 -12.80 2.50 -2.06
CA GLY A 77 -12.69 3.91 -1.72
C GLY A 77 -11.80 4.17 -0.49
N TRP A 78 -11.20 3.12 0.07
CA TRP A 78 -10.30 3.17 1.21
C TRP A 78 -9.33 1.99 1.24
N TYR A 79 -8.17 2.17 1.86
CA TYR A 79 -7.13 1.14 1.96
C TYR A 79 -7.31 0.28 3.23
N GLY A 80 -6.85 -0.97 3.15
CA GLY A 80 -6.93 -1.94 4.25
C GLY A 80 -5.55 -2.38 4.75
N LEU A 81 -5.54 -3.46 5.54
CA LEU A 81 -4.32 -4.01 6.14
C LEU A 81 -3.22 -4.31 5.11
N PHE A 82 -3.57 -4.91 3.98
CA PHE A 82 -2.62 -5.23 2.91
C PHE A 82 -1.83 -4.00 2.40
N ALA A 83 -2.51 -2.85 2.25
CA ALA A 83 -1.85 -1.61 1.86
C ALA A 83 -0.98 -1.04 3.00
N ILE A 84 -1.42 -1.18 4.26
CA ILE A 84 -0.65 -0.76 5.42
C ILE A 84 0.65 -1.58 5.51
N GLU A 85 0.57 -2.90 5.34
CA GLU A 85 1.75 -3.78 5.32
C GLU A 85 2.67 -3.46 4.14
N ALA A 86 2.11 -3.24 2.94
CA ALA A 86 2.90 -2.83 1.78
C ALA A 86 3.66 -1.53 2.03
N MET A 87 3.00 -0.52 2.60
CA MET A 87 3.64 0.72 3.00
C MET A 87 4.69 0.51 4.11
N ALA A 88 4.44 -0.42 5.05
CA ALA A 88 5.39 -0.78 6.10
C ALA A 88 6.69 -1.41 5.55
N TYR A 89 6.57 -2.22 4.49
CA TYR A 89 7.70 -2.72 3.71
C TYR A 89 8.37 -1.64 2.84
N GLY A 90 7.84 -0.41 2.82
CA GLY A 90 8.37 0.70 2.04
C GLY A 90 8.02 0.59 0.55
N LYS A 91 6.89 -0.03 0.20
CA LYS A 91 6.45 -0.17 -1.20
C LYS A 91 5.48 0.93 -1.60
N PRO A 92 5.60 1.52 -2.80
CA PRO A 92 4.59 2.43 -3.32
C PRO A 92 3.30 1.66 -3.57
N VAL A 93 2.18 2.22 -3.07
CA VAL A 93 0.85 1.61 -3.18
C VAL A 93 -0.02 2.46 -4.10
N ALA A 94 -0.66 1.82 -5.07
CA ALA A 94 -1.71 2.38 -5.92
C ALA A 94 -3.07 1.81 -5.53
N GLY A 95 -4.09 2.67 -5.41
CA GLY A 95 -5.43 2.24 -5.01
C GLY A 95 -6.47 3.34 -5.08
N TYR A 96 -7.75 2.96 -5.09
CA TYR A 96 -8.85 3.91 -5.16
C TYR A 96 -9.18 4.46 -3.77
N ILE A 97 -8.95 5.77 -3.57
CA ILE A 97 -9.21 6.48 -2.33
C ILE A 97 -10.18 7.64 -2.56
N HIS A 98 -11.22 7.74 -1.71
CA HIS A 98 -12.09 8.91 -1.66
C HIS A 98 -11.36 10.13 -1.11
N GLU A 99 -11.41 11.23 -1.85
CA GLU A 99 -10.75 12.50 -1.51
C GLU A 99 -11.08 13.01 -0.11
N GLN A 100 -12.37 13.00 0.24
CA GLN A 100 -12.85 13.46 1.55
C GLN A 100 -12.34 12.57 2.70
N ALA A 101 -12.09 11.28 2.44
CA ALA A 101 -11.54 10.38 3.46
C ALA A 101 -10.02 10.61 3.64
N ALA A 102 -9.30 10.86 2.55
CA ALA A 102 -7.89 11.24 2.59
C ALA A 102 -7.69 12.58 3.32
N ALA A 103 -8.48 13.60 2.97
CA ALA A 103 -8.40 14.93 3.60
C ALA A 103 -8.65 14.87 5.12
N ARG A 104 -9.68 14.13 5.57
CA ARG A 104 -9.95 13.94 7.00
C ARG A 104 -8.81 13.25 7.74
N THR A 105 -8.13 12.32 7.08
CA THR A 105 -6.98 11.61 7.67
C THR A 105 -5.77 12.52 7.75
N ALA A 106 -5.54 13.32 6.70
CA ALA A 106 -4.47 14.31 6.69
C ALA A 106 -4.66 15.36 7.80
N GLU A 107 -5.88 15.85 7.99
CA GLU A 107 -6.22 16.76 9.10
C GLU A 107 -6.00 16.10 10.47
N ALA A 108 -6.49 14.87 10.65
CA ALA A 108 -6.42 14.17 11.93
C ALA A 108 -4.99 13.80 12.37
N PHE A 109 -4.12 13.45 11.42
CA PHE A 109 -2.77 12.98 11.73
C PHE A 109 -1.66 13.96 11.35
N GLY A 110 -1.98 15.06 10.65
CA GLY A 110 -1.02 16.05 10.16
C GLY A 110 -0.03 15.48 9.15
N VAL A 111 -0.48 14.52 8.33
CA VAL A 111 0.33 13.86 7.29
C VAL A 111 -0.56 13.41 6.13
N ASP A 112 -0.15 13.71 4.90
CA ASP A 112 -0.88 13.28 3.71
C ASP A 112 -0.77 11.76 3.50
N LEU A 113 -1.83 11.17 2.92
CA LEU A 113 -1.84 9.75 2.58
C LEU A 113 -0.96 9.49 1.35
N PRO A 114 0.13 8.70 1.45
CA PRO A 114 1.09 8.51 0.36
C PRO A 114 0.67 7.44 -0.66
N ILE A 115 -0.62 7.14 -0.77
CA ILE A 115 -1.17 6.21 -1.76
C ILE A 115 -1.39 6.95 -3.07
N VAL A 116 -0.90 6.37 -4.17
CA VAL A 116 -1.21 6.84 -5.52
C VAL A 116 -2.69 6.58 -5.77
N ARG A 117 -3.46 7.66 -5.88
CA ARG A 117 -4.91 7.59 -6.09
C ARG A 117 -5.16 7.10 -7.52
N THR A 118 -5.63 5.87 -7.62
CA THR A 118 -5.79 5.18 -8.90
C THR A 118 -7.22 4.72 -9.09
N THR A 119 -7.75 4.92 -10.30
CA THR A 119 -9.05 4.37 -10.73
C THR A 119 -8.84 3.24 -11.73
N LYS A 120 -9.93 2.64 -12.19
CA LYS A 120 -9.86 1.58 -13.22
C LYS A 120 -9.39 2.14 -14.56
N GLU A 121 -9.72 3.40 -14.80
CA GLU A 121 -9.42 4.14 -16.02
C GLU A 121 -7.97 4.67 -16.00
N SER A 122 -7.44 5.03 -14.83
CA SER A 122 -6.05 5.53 -14.69
C SER A 122 -5.01 4.45 -14.38
N LEU A 123 -5.43 3.23 -14.00
CA LEU A 123 -4.54 2.15 -13.53
C LEU A 123 -3.29 1.96 -14.37
N THR A 124 -3.45 1.81 -15.68
CA THR A 124 -2.32 1.57 -16.58
C THR A 124 -1.36 2.76 -16.62
N GLU A 125 -1.87 3.98 -16.65
CA GLU A 125 -1.03 5.18 -16.68
C GLU A 125 -0.31 5.39 -15.34
N ASP A 126 -0.99 5.18 -14.22
CA ASP A 126 -0.40 5.30 -12.90
C ASP A 126 0.71 4.26 -12.69
N LEU A 127 0.50 3.02 -13.16
CA LEU A 127 1.53 1.98 -13.13
C LEU A 127 2.70 2.30 -14.06
N ARG A 128 2.44 2.86 -15.25
CA ARG A 128 3.47 3.30 -16.18
C ARG A 128 4.35 4.39 -15.58
N ALA A 129 3.75 5.40 -14.94
CA ALA A 129 4.48 6.47 -14.27
C ALA A 129 5.37 5.93 -13.15
N LEU A 130 4.82 5.07 -12.30
CA LEU A 130 5.59 4.40 -11.24
C LEU A 130 6.72 3.54 -11.83
N ALA A 131 6.47 2.77 -12.89
CA ALA A 131 7.48 1.91 -13.50
C ALA A 131 8.62 2.70 -14.17
N ALA A 132 8.35 3.91 -14.67
CA ALA A 132 9.32 4.72 -15.39
C ALA A 132 10.33 5.46 -14.50
N SER A 133 10.08 5.57 -13.19
CA SER A 133 10.89 6.39 -12.28
C SER A 133 11.25 5.67 -10.99
N ASP A 134 12.51 5.29 -10.86
CA ASP A 134 13.09 4.70 -9.65
C ASP A 134 12.97 5.65 -8.47
N ASP A 135 13.32 6.93 -8.68
CA ASP A 135 13.26 7.98 -7.67
C ASP A 135 11.84 8.15 -7.13
N GLU A 136 10.83 8.09 -8.02
CA GLU A 136 9.44 8.20 -7.60
C GLU A 136 9.01 6.99 -6.76
N ARG A 137 9.37 5.76 -7.16
CA ARG A 137 9.05 4.55 -6.38
C ARG A 137 9.72 4.59 -5.01
N LEU A 138 10.99 4.98 -4.94
CA LEU A 138 11.75 5.11 -3.70
C LEU A 138 11.16 6.18 -2.79
N ALA A 139 10.85 7.37 -3.33
CA ALA A 139 10.26 8.46 -2.56
C ALA A 139 8.88 8.09 -2.00
N ARG A 140 8.02 7.49 -2.82
CA ARG A 140 6.68 7.05 -2.40
C ARG A 140 6.74 5.90 -1.40
N GLY A 141 7.66 4.96 -1.60
CA GLY A 141 7.93 3.88 -0.65
C GLY A 141 8.35 4.40 0.73
N ALA A 142 9.31 5.33 0.76
CA ALA A 142 9.75 5.97 1.99
C ALA A 142 8.63 6.78 2.67
N ALA A 143 7.83 7.52 1.90
CA ALA A 143 6.66 8.23 2.42
C ALA A 143 5.61 7.27 3.00
N GLY A 144 5.38 6.12 2.34
CA GLY A 144 4.55 5.03 2.84
C GLY A 144 5.01 4.53 4.20
N ARG A 145 6.30 4.22 4.33
CA ARG A 145 6.89 3.77 5.60
C ARG A 145 6.68 4.79 6.72
N ALA A 146 7.02 6.05 6.48
CA ALA A 146 6.88 7.12 7.47
C ALA A 146 5.41 7.36 7.87
N TYR A 147 4.48 7.22 6.93
CA TYR A 147 3.06 7.31 7.20
C TYR A 147 2.58 6.20 8.14
N VAL A 148 3.01 4.95 7.91
CA VAL A 148 2.66 3.81 8.76
C VAL A 148 3.22 3.98 10.17
N GLU A 149 4.49 4.36 10.31
CA GLU A 149 5.11 4.63 11.62
C GLU A 149 4.33 5.69 12.42
N ARG A 150 3.73 6.67 11.75
CA ARG A 150 2.98 7.75 12.40
C ARG A 150 1.52 7.41 12.70
N VAL A 151 0.87 6.65 11.82
CA VAL A 151 -0.60 6.48 11.82
C VAL A 151 -1.03 5.09 12.28
N HIS A 152 -0.19 4.08 12.02
CA HIS A 152 -0.54 2.66 12.13
C HIS A 152 0.44 1.83 12.98
N ASP A 153 1.46 2.43 13.58
CA ASP A 153 2.29 1.73 14.57
C ASP A 153 1.46 1.41 15.82
N ALA A 154 1.36 0.12 16.17
CA ALA A 154 0.57 -0.36 17.30
C ALA A 154 1.03 0.24 18.64
N ASP A 155 2.32 0.45 18.84
CA ASP A 155 2.87 1.03 20.06
C ASP A 155 2.46 2.50 20.19
N THR A 156 2.69 3.28 19.13
CA THR A 156 2.22 4.68 19.04
C THR A 156 0.70 4.80 19.24
N MET A 157 -0.07 3.83 18.75
CA MET A 157 -1.52 3.81 18.91
C MET A 157 -1.96 3.47 20.34
N ALA A 158 -1.28 2.55 21.01
CA ALA A 158 -1.54 2.20 22.40
C ALA A 158 -1.35 3.42 23.32
N ASP A 159 -0.26 4.17 23.12
CA ASP A 159 0.01 5.40 23.87
C ASP A 159 -1.09 6.46 23.68
N ARG A 160 -1.59 6.63 22.45
CA ARG A 160 -2.70 7.56 22.16
C ARG A 160 -3.99 7.14 22.87
N LEU A 161 -4.29 5.84 22.89
CA LEU A 161 -5.46 5.33 23.60
C LEU A 161 -5.33 5.55 25.10
N LEU A 162 -4.18 5.22 25.70
CA LEU A 162 -3.91 5.47 27.11
C LEU A 162 -4.05 6.94 27.48
N ALA A 163 -3.56 7.86 26.65
CA ALA A 163 -3.73 9.30 26.85
C ALA A 163 -5.21 9.72 26.90
N ILE A 164 -6.04 9.23 25.97
CA ILE A 164 -7.50 9.51 25.95
C ILE A 164 -8.17 8.94 27.21
N TYR A 165 -7.85 7.69 27.59
CA TYR A 165 -8.43 7.07 28.79
C TYR A 165 -7.99 7.77 30.08
N SER A 166 -6.79 8.34 30.13
CA SER A 166 -6.29 9.09 31.30
C SER A 166 -6.96 10.46 31.48
N GLN A 167 -7.73 10.91 30.49
CA GLN A 167 -8.46 12.18 30.50
C GLN A 167 -9.97 12.01 30.74
N LEU A 168 -10.44 10.76 30.92
CA LEU A 168 -11.82 10.41 31.28
C LEU A 168 -11.93 10.14 32.79
#